data_AF-A0A2G9UZL6-F1
#
_entry.id   AF-A0A2G9UZL6-F1
#
_cell.length_a   1.000
_cell.length_b   1.000
_cell.length_c   1.000
_cell.angle_alpha   90.00
_cell.angle_beta   90.00
_cell.angle_gamma   90.00
#
_symmetry.space_group_name_H-M   'P 1'
#
loop_
_entity.id
_entity.type
_entity.pdbx_description
1 polymer ?
#
loop_
_entity_poly.entity_id
_entity_poly.type
_entity_poly.pdbx_seq_one_letter_code
_entity_poly.pdbx_strand_id
1 'polypeptide(L)'
;MAYVGNICKKGDSASIVEDIGAAATAVIAAHELGHSLGAFHDGNPEAEDCVSSENFLMASTVSGSGDFNHFSHSRIMSPCSVKSIEKNLETPTAQCVRKFGGAVREHMSTSPQEIISLTPGEMIGLRQQCQISFGPHYGVCPNKEYFMSRDVCARVWCKDRTKRRSEPCETKTYFPALDGTECGRSKVCIYDLILFIIPETES
;
A
#
# COMPACT_ATOMS: atom_id res chain seq x y z
N MET A 1 -13.19 -7.18 0.13
CA MET A 1 -13.91 -8.27 -0.55
C MET A 1 -14.08 -7.96 -2.02
N ALA A 2 -13.79 -8.92 -2.89
CA ALA A 2 -14.03 -8.86 -4.33
C ALA A 2 -14.28 -10.27 -4.89
N TYR A 3 -14.93 -10.36 -6.05
CA TYR A 3 -15.02 -11.62 -6.77
C TYR A 3 -13.75 -11.91 -7.56
N VAL A 4 -13.27 -13.15 -7.52
CA VAL A 4 -12.06 -13.54 -8.24
C VAL A 4 -12.30 -13.59 -9.76
N GLY A 5 -11.47 -12.88 -10.52
CA GLY A 5 -11.44 -12.92 -11.99
C GLY A 5 -12.60 -12.18 -12.69
N ASN A 6 -13.41 -11.43 -11.95
CA ASN A 6 -14.64 -10.82 -12.45
C ASN A 6 -14.52 -9.34 -12.84
N ILE A 7 -13.30 -8.83 -13.08
CA ILE A 7 -13.03 -7.41 -13.41
C ILE A 7 -13.88 -6.82 -14.57
N CYS A 8 -14.40 -7.64 -15.49
CA CYS A 8 -15.28 -7.17 -16.58
C CYS A 8 -16.71 -7.71 -16.49
N LYS A 9 -17.06 -8.44 -15.43
CA LYS A 9 -18.38 -9.04 -15.29
C LYS A 9 -19.34 -8.04 -14.65
N LYS A 10 -20.35 -7.61 -15.41
CA LYS A 10 -21.38 -6.69 -14.92
C LYS A 10 -22.08 -7.28 -13.68
N GLY A 11 -22.16 -6.50 -12.61
CA GLY A 11 -22.73 -6.92 -11.31
C GLY A 11 -21.68 -7.44 -10.32
N ASP A 12 -20.62 -8.09 -10.81
CA ASP A 12 -19.59 -8.73 -9.98
C ASP A 12 -18.25 -7.97 -10.00
N SER A 13 -18.07 -7.05 -10.96
CA SER A 13 -16.92 -6.14 -11.05
C SER A 13 -17.02 -5.04 -9.99
N ALA A 14 -16.88 -5.41 -8.74
CA ALA A 14 -16.89 -4.51 -7.59
C ALA A 14 -15.98 -5.04 -6.47
N SER A 15 -15.38 -4.10 -5.74
CA SER A 15 -14.59 -4.36 -4.54
C SER A 15 -15.13 -3.53 -3.38
N ILE A 16 -15.19 -4.12 -2.19
CA ILE A 16 -15.53 -3.44 -0.93
C ILE A 16 -14.28 -3.42 -0.07
N VAL A 17 -13.88 -2.24 0.39
CA VAL A 17 -12.71 -2.02 1.24
C VAL A 17 -13.18 -1.31 2.50
N GLU A 18 -12.83 -1.86 3.67
CA GLU A 18 -12.96 -1.14 4.93
C GLU A 18 -11.79 -0.15 5.05
N ASP A 19 -12.11 1.13 5.21
CA ASP A 19 -11.07 2.15 5.42
C ASP A 19 -10.53 2.05 6.85
N ILE A 20 -9.29 1.56 6.95
CA ILE A 20 -8.55 1.46 8.21
C ILE A 20 -7.37 2.44 8.26
N GLY A 21 -7.35 3.43 7.36
CA GLY A 21 -6.43 4.55 7.33
C GLY A 21 -5.20 4.40 6.44
N ALA A 22 -4.90 5.48 5.72
CA ALA A 22 -3.67 5.75 4.99
C ALA A 22 -3.16 4.55 4.14
N ALA A 23 -1.88 4.19 4.30
CA ALA A 23 -1.23 3.13 3.52
C ALA A 23 -1.93 1.76 3.66
N ALA A 24 -2.52 1.47 4.82
CA ALA A 24 -3.17 0.19 5.06
C ALA A 24 -4.41 0.01 4.18
N THR A 25 -5.24 1.05 4.04
CA THR A 25 -6.41 1.03 3.13
C THR A 25 -5.99 0.86 1.67
N ALA A 26 -4.90 1.50 1.25
CA ALA A 26 -4.38 1.36 -0.11
C ALA A 26 -3.93 -0.08 -0.42
N VAL A 27 -3.26 -0.75 0.53
CA VAL A 27 -2.86 -2.16 0.39
C VAL A 27 -4.06 -3.08 0.30
N ILE A 28 -5.10 -2.85 1.11
CA ILE A 28 -6.35 -3.63 1.01
C ILE A 28 -7.00 -3.39 -0.35
N ALA A 29 -7.11 -2.15 -0.81
CA ALA A 29 -7.68 -1.87 -2.12
C ALA A 29 -6.91 -2.57 -3.26
N ALA A 30 -5.57 -2.60 -3.18
CA ALA A 30 -4.73 -3.34 -4.13
C ALA A 30 -4.96 -4.86 -4.06
N HIS A 31 -5.09 -5.43 -2.86
CA HIS A 31 -5.41 -6.84 -2.65
C HIS A 31 -6.76 -7.23 -3.29
N GLU A 32 -7.81 -6.44 -3.05
CA GLU A 32 -9.13 -6.70 -3.63
C GLU A 32 -9.17 -6.50 -5.16
N LEU A 33 -8.37 -5.57 -5.67
CA LEU A 33 -8.17 -5.43 -7.10
C LEU A 33 -7.41 -6.65 -7.68
N GLY A 34 -6.44 -7.19 -6.94
CA GLY A 34 -5.76 -8.45 -7.28
C GLY A 34 -6.74 -9.61 -7.46
N HIS A 35 -7.68 -9.77 -6.53
CA HIS A 35 -8.79 -10.72 -6.70
C HIS A 35 -9.60 -10.45 -7.96
N SER A 36 -10.05 -9.21 -8.17
CA SER A 36 -10.83 -8.86 -9.37
C SER A 36 -10.09 -9.22 -10.67
N LEU A 37 -8.76 -9.07 -10.68
CA LEU A 37 -7.89 -9.41 -11.79
C LEU A 37 -7.59 -10.91 -11.93
N GLY A 38 -7.96 -11.74 -10.95
CA GLY A 38 -7.86 -13.20 -11.02
C GLY A 38 -6.88 -13.85 -10.04
N ALA A 39 -6.26 -13.09 -9.14
CA ALA A 39 -5.40 -13.67 -8.12
C ALA A 39 -6.20 -14.37 -7.02
N PHE A 40 -5.72 -15.53 -6.58
CA PHE A 40 -6.16 -16.21 -5.37
C PHE A 40 -5.27 -15.80 -4.20
N HIS A 41 -5.68 -16.15 -2.97
CA HIS A 41 -4.77 -16.02 -1.84
C HIS A 41 -3.57 -16.95 -2.01
N ASP A 42 -2.40 -16.49 -1.60
CA ASP A 42 -1.22 -17.35 -1.47
C ASP A 42 -1.51 -18.48 -0.49
N GLY A 43 -1.19 -19.72 -0.84
CA GLY A 43 -1.44 -20.93 -0.04
C GLY A 43 -2.84 -21.53 -0.23
N ASN A 44 -3.68 -20.92 -1.08
CA ASN A 44 -4.91 -21.54 -1.56
C ASN A 44 -4.59 -22.68 -2.56
N PRO A 45 -5.37 -23.76 -2.68
CA PRO A 45 -5.27 -24.75 -3.75
C PRO A 45 -4.88 -24.23 -5.15
N GLU A 46 -5.42 -23.10 -5.62
CA GLU A 46 -5.04 -22.53 -6.94
C GLU A 46 -3.67 -21.83 -6.97
N ALA A 47 -3.04 -21.60 -5.80
CA ALA A 47 -1.78 -20.89 -5.61
C ALA A 47 -0.90 -21.54 -4.51
N GLU A 48 -0.90 -22.87 -4.43
CA GLU A 48 -0.25 -23.64 -3.35
C GLU A 48 1.28 -23.49 -3.29
N ASP A 49 1.91 -23.18 -4.44
CA ASP A 49 3.36 -22.98 -4.56
C ASP A 49 3.87 -21.73 -3.80
N CYS A 50 2.98 -20.78 -3.49
CA CYS A 50 3.32 -19.55 -2.78
C CYS A 50 2.74 -19.61 -1.36
N VAL A 51 3.59 -19.57 -0.34
CA VAL A 51 3.14 -19.73 1.05
C VAL A 51 2.61 -18.39 1.59
N SER A 52 1.42 -18.39 2.21
CA SER A 52 0.82 -17.16 2.79
C SER A 52 1.71 -16.48 3.83
N SER A 53 2.61 -17.20 4.53
CA SER A 53 3.50 -16.64 5.55
C SER A 53 4.62 -15.75 5.00
N GLU A 54 4.89 -15.83 3.69
CA GLU A 54 5.83 -14.94 2.99
C GLU A 54 5.29 -13.52 2.88
N ASN A 55 4.01 -13.30 3.22
CA ASN A 55 3.38 -11.99 3.38
C ASN A 55 3.38 -11.15 2.09
N PHE A 56 3.32 -11.79 0.92
CA PHE A 56 3.05 -11.10 -0.34
C PHE A 56 1.68 -10.41 -0.30
N LEU A 57 1.44 -9.49 -1.24
CA LEU A 57 0.21 -8.69 -1.29
C LEU A 57 -1.08 -9.53 -1.25
N MET A 58 -1.06 -10.76 -1.80
CA MET A 58 -2.20 -11.69 -1.80
C MET A 58 -2.17 -12.72 -0.66
N ALA A 59 -1.34 -12.54 0.36
CA ALA A 59 -1.42 -13.35 1.57
C ALA A 59 -2.82 -13.25 2.20
N SER A 60 -3.33 -14.37 2.72
CA SER A 60 -4.66 -14.43 3.35
C SER A 60 -4.78 -13.53 4.59
N THR A 61 -3.65 -13.18 5.20
CA THR A 61 -3.55 -12.22 6.31
C THR A 61 -2.32 -11.35 6.12
N VAL A 62 -2.46 -10.04 6.26
CA VAL A 62 -1.32 -9.11 6.26
C VAL A 62 -0.61 -9.16 7.61
N SER A 63 0.68 -9.48 7.57
CA SER A 63 1.57 -9.50 8.73
C SER A 63 2.25 -8.14 8.92
N GLY A 64 2.16 -7.63 10.15
CA GLY A 64 2.97 -6.52 10.65
C GLY A 64 4.38 -6.95 11.07
N SER A 65 5.02 -7.84 10.32
CA SER A 65 6.27 -8.51 10.73
C SER A 65 7.36 -7.53 11.17
N GLY A 66 8.27 -8.04 12.01
CA GLY A 66 9.56 -7.40 12.32
C GLY A 66 10.60 -7.49 11.26
N ASP A 67 10.48 -8.50 10.43
CA ASP A 67 11.38 -8.71 9.34
C ASP A 67 11.05 -7.76 8.18
N PHE A 68 12.07 -7.02 7.73
CA PHE A 68 11.93 -6.04 6.66
C PHE A 68 11.53 -6.68 5.32
N ASN A 69 12.06 -7.87 5.02
CA ASN A 69 11.76 -8.54 3.76
C ASN A 69 10.30 -9.01 3.74
N HIS A 70 9.85 -9.69 4.79
CA HIS A 70 8.44 -10.07 4.92
C HIS A 70 7.53 -8.84 4.92
N PHE A 71 7.92 -7.74 5.56
CA PHE A 71 7.11 -6.53 5.56
C PHE A 71 7.02 -5.89 4.16
N SER A 72 8.13 -5.82 3.42
CA SER A 72 8.15 -5.26 2.06
C SER A 72 7.41 -6.13 1.03
N HIS A 73 7.37 -7.45 1.22
CA HIS A 73 6.57 -8.36 0.39
C HIS A 73 5.08 -7.97 0.33
N SER A 74 4.54 -7.36 1.38
CA SER A 74 3.12 -6.97 1.44
C SER A 74 2.68 -5.98 0.36
N ARG A 75 3.63 -5.38 -0.37
CA ARG A 75 3.40 -4.41 -1.44
C ARG A 75 3.73 -4.94 -2.83
N ILE A 76 4.12 -6.20 -2.95
CA ILE A 76 4.43 -6.86 -4.22
C ILE A 76 3.62 -8.14 -4.38
N MET A 77 3.29 -8.46 -5.63
CA MET A 77 2.59 -9.69 -5.97
C MET A 77 3.55 -10.89 -5.88
N SER A 78 3.06 -12.01 -5.36
CA SER A 78 3.78 -13.29 -5.44
C SER A 78 3.84 -13.79 -6.89
N PRO A 79 4.78 -14.71 -7.23
CA PRO A 79 4.80 -15.36 -8.54
C PRO A 79 3.48 -16.06 -8.89
N CYS A 80 2.79 -16.64 -7.91
CA CYS A 80 1.50 -17.32 -8.11
C CYS A 80 0.38 -16.33 -8.42
N SER A 81 0.38 -15.18 -7.74
CA SER A 81 -0.55 -14.08 -8.03
C SER A 81 -0.37 -13.56 -9.45
N VAL A 82 0.88 -13.30 -9.86
CA VAL A 82 1.21 -12.86 -11.22
C VAL A 82 0.71 -13.87 -12.26
N LYS A 83 1.06 -15.15 -12.10
CA LYS A 83 0.64 -16.23 -12.99
C LYS A 83 -0.90 -16.35 -13.11
N SER A 84 -1.61 -16.18 -11.99
CA SER A 84 -3.08 -16.27 -11.97
C SER A 84 -3.73 -15.09 -12.69
N ILE A 85 -3.20 -13.88 -12.46
CA ILE A 85 -3.65 -12.67 -13.15
C ILE A 85 -3.39 -12.79 -14.65
N GLU A 86 -2.19 -13.18 -15.07
CA GLU A 86 -1.84 -13.37 -16.49
C GLU A 86 -2.79 -14.35 -17.17
N LYS A 87 -3.03 -15.52 -16.54
CA LYS A 87 -3.98 -16.51 -17.04
C LYS A 87 -5.38 -15.94 -17.17
N ASN A 88 -5.87 -15.15 -16.20
CA ASN A 88 -7.19 -14.54 -16.28
C ASN A 88 -7.26 -13.48 -17.40
N LEU A 89 -6.21 -12.68 -17.59
CA LEU A 89 -6.14 -11.67 -18.67
C LEU A 89 -6.21 -12.28 -20.07
N GLU A 90 -5.83 -13.54 -20.23
CA GLU A 90 -5.95 -14.27 -21.50
C GLU A 90 -7.40 -14.65 -21.85
N THR A 91 -8.27 -14.74 -20.85
CA THR A 91 -9.66 -15.19 -21.01
C THR A 91 -10.58 -14.14 -21.65
N PRO A 92 -11.72 -14.55 -22.23
CA PRO A 92 -12.75 -13.62 -22.70
C PRO A 92 -13.36 -12.75 -21.59
N THR A 93 -13.35 -13.22 -20.34
CA THR A 93 -13.95 -12.53 -19.18
C THR A 93 -13.13 -11.34 -18.69
N ALA A 94 -11.92 -11.12 -19.21
CA ALA A 94 -11.07 -9.97 -18.90
C ALA A 94 -10.90 -8.98 -20.06
N GLN A 95 -11.71 -9.10 -21.14
CA GLN A 95 -11.50 -8.31 -22.36
C GLN A 95 -11.58 -6.79 -22.17
N CYS A 96 -12.36 -6.28 -21.21
CA CYS A 96 -12.53 -4.84 -20.98
C CYS A 96 -11.26 -4.12 -20.50
N VAL A 97 -10.30 -4.84 -19.91
CA VAL A 97 -9.01 -4.29 -19.47
C VAL A 97 -7.87 -4.57 -20.47
N ARG A 98 -8.15 -5.32 -21.55
CA ARG A 98 -7.17 -5.56 -22.61
C ARG A 98 -7.10 -4.33 -23.51
N LYS A 99 -5.88 -3.85 -23.75
CA LYS A 99 -5.63 -2.76 -24.69
C LYS A 99 -5.79 -3.30 -26.11
N PHE A 100 -7.00 -3.20 -26.67
CA PHE A 100 -7.18 -3.32 -28.11
C PHE A 100 -6.56 -2.07 -28.75
N GLY A 101 -5.80 -2.25 -29.83
CA GLY A 101 -5.13 -1.16 -30.56
C GLY A 101 -6.07 -0.20 -31.30
N GLY A 102 -7.15 0.25 -30.65
CA GLY A 102 -8.10 1.24 -31.13
C GLY A 102 -8.23 2.37 -30.12
N ALA A 103 -8.22 3.60 -30.64
CA ALA A 103 -8.34 4.89 -29.96
C ALA A 103 -8.51 4.83 -28.44
N VAL A 104 -7.49 5.31 -27.72
CA VAL A 104 -7.64 5.81 -26.36
C VAL A 104 -8.83 6.77 -26.41
N ARG A 105 -9.99 6.35 -25.89
CA ARG A 105 -10.99 7.33 -25.50
C ARG A 105 -10.30 8.07 -24.37
N GLU A 106 -9.84 9.28 -24.66
CA GLU A 106 -9.47 10.27 -23.65
C GLU A 106 -10.68 10.48 -22.75
N HIS A 107 -10.89 9.57 -21.80
CA HIS A 107 -11.69 9.84 -20.64
C HIS A 107 -10.67 10.28 -19.59
N MET A 108 -10.63 11.61 -19.45
CA MET A 108 -9.68 12.44 -18.71
C MET A 108 -8.44 12.87 -19.52
N SER A 109 -8.61 13.89 -20.36
CA SER A 109 -7.54 14.81 -20.76
C SER A 109 -7.07 15.63 -19.54
N THR A 110 -6.53 14.95 -18.54
CA THR A 110 -5.46 15.53 -17.73
C THR A 110 -4.21 14.93 -18.33
N SER A 111 -3.36 15.78 -18.91
CA SER A 111 -2.01 15.39 -19.30
C SER A 111 -1.42 14.42 -18.26
N PRO A 112 -0.90 13.23 -18.63
CA PRO A 112 -0.23 12.36 -17.68
C PRO A 112 0.91 13.04 -16.91
N GLN A 113 1.40 14.18 -17.39
CA GLN A 113 2.44 14.99 -16.76
C GLN A 113 1.89 15.90 -15.63
N GLU A 114 0.57 16.09 -15.55
CA GLU A 114 -0.11 16.78 -14.43
C GLU A 114 -0.78 15.80 -13.43
N ILE A 115 -0.72 14.49 -13.70
CA ILE A 115 -1.14 13.45 -12.76
C ILE A 115 -0.04 13.32 -11.69
N ILE A 116 -0.08 14.26 -10.75
CA ILE A 116 0.59 14.25 -9.44
C ILE A 116 2.10 13.99 -9.54
N SER A 117 2.88 15.05 -9.75
CA SER A 117 4.35 15.02 -9.55
C SER A 117 4.76 14.73 -8.11
N LEU A 118 3.81 14.75 -7.17
CA LEU A 118 4.01 14.49 -5.75
C LEU A 118 3.70 13.03 -5.41
N THR A 119 4.56 12.43 -4.62
CA THR A 119 4.34 11.15 -3.96
C THR A 119 3.22 11.23 -2.91
N PRO A 120 2.59 10.11 -2.53
CA PRO A 120 1.54 10.11 -1.52
C PRO A 120 1.97 10.69 -0.16
N GLY A 121 3.24 10.54 0.22
CA GLY A 121 3.81 11.08 1.46
C GLY A 121 4.13 12.58 1.40
N GLU A 122 4.33 13.15 0.21
CA GLU A 122 4.40 14.59 -0.01
C GLU A 122 3.00 15.23 0.08
N MET A 123 1.96 14.52 -0.38
CA MET A 123 0.57 14.98 -0.28
C MET A 123 -0.01 14.79 1.12
N ILE A 124 0.33 13.69 1.78
CA ILE A 124 -0.20 13.26 3.08
C ILE A 124 0.99 13.07 4.03
N GLY A 125 1.40 14.16 4.69
CA GLY A 125 2.55 14.15 5.59
C GLY A 125 2.34 13.25 6.81
N LEU A 126 3.44 12.93 7.52
CA LEU A 126 3.45 11.97 8.62
C LEU A 126 2.42 12.26 9.74
N ARG A 127 2.18 13.55 10.04
CA ARG A 127 1.14 13.95 10.99
C ARG A 127 -0.27 13.61 10.48
N GLN A 128 -0.56 13.89 9.21
CA GLN A 128 -1.86 13.60 8.61
C GLN A 128 -2.09 12.10 8.54
N GLN A 129 -1.06 11.29 8.25
CA GLN A 129 -1.15 9.84 8.33
C GLN A 129 -1.61 9.36 9.72
N CYS A 130 -1.05 9.91 10.81
CA CYS A 130 -1.53 9.63 12.16
C CYS A 130 -3.00 10.05 12.38
N GLN A 131 -3.39 11.22 11.86
CA GLN A 131 -4.73 11.75 12.03
C GLN A 131 -5.78 10.94 11.28
N ILE A 132 -5.45 10.47 10.08
CA ILE A 132 -6.31 9.60 9.27
C ILE A 132 -6.47 8.24 9.96
N SER A 133 -5.37 7.66 10.46
CA SER A 133 -5.38 6.31 11.02
C SER A 133 -6.03 6.21 12.42
N PHE A 134 -5.89 7.23 13.26
CA PHE A 134 -6.31 7.18 14.67
C PHE A 134 -7.30 8.28 15.09
N GLY A 135 -7.44 9.34 14.29
CA GLY A 135 -8.33 10.46 14.55
C GLY A 135 -7.62 11.82 14.67
N PRO A 136 -8.37 12.93 14.58
CA PRO A 136 -7.81 14.27 14.35
C PRO A 136 -6.90 14.79 15.47
N HIS A 137 -7.05 14.27 16.69
CA HIS A 137 -6.27 14.65 17.86
C HIS A 137 -4.94 13.89 18.00
N TYR A 138 -4.67 12.92 17.12
CA TYR A 138 -3.37 12.25 17.08
C TYR A 138 -2.32 13.11 16.35
N GLY A 139 -1.05 12.89 16.68
CA GLY A 139 0.09 13.39 15.91
C GLY A 139 1.28 12.44 16.00
N VAL A 140 2.40 12.81 15.37
CA VAL A 140 3.61 11.98 15.35
C VAL A 140 4.13 11.71 16.77
N CYS A 141 4.57 10.48 17.06
CA CYS A 141 5.18 10.14 18.34
C CYS A 141 6.45 10.98 18.57
N PRO A 142 6.60 11.66 19.73
CA PRO A 142 7.77 12.50 19.99
C PRO A 142 9.00 11.72 20.48
N ASN A 143 8.82 10.51 21.02
CA ASN A 143 9.92 9.74 21.60
C ASN A 143 10.65 8.96 20.49
N LYS A 144 11.94 9.28 20.30
CA LYS A 144 12.81 8.64 19.32
C LYS A 144 13.08 7.17 19.61
N GLU A 145 12.96 6.72 20.86
CA GLU A 145 13.17 5.31 21.23
C GLU A 145 12.21 4.35 20.50
N TYR A 146 10.98 4.80 20.20
CA TYR A 146 10.03 4.03 19.40
C TYR A 146 10.49 3.84 17.93
N PHE A 147 11.44 4.65 17.49
CA PHE A 147 12.05 4.62 16.15
C PHE A 147 13.52 4.13 16.19
N MET A 148 14.03 3.74 17.36
CA MET A 148 15.42 3.25 17.49
C MET A 148 15.56 1.76 17.17
N SER A 149 14.48 0.98 17.31
CA SER A 149 14.46 -0.45 16.94
C SER A 149 13.89 -0.71 15.54
N ARG A 150 13.17 0.26 14.96
CA ARG A 150 12.61 0.21 13.61
C ARG A 150 12.55 1.59 12.99
N ASP A 151 12.90 1.67 11.72
CA ASP A 151 12.83 2.89 10.93
C ASP A 151 11.38 3.43 10.89
N VAL A 152 11.22 4.75 11.02
CA VAL A 152 9.92 5.43 10.90
C VAL A 152 9.23 5.13 9.57
N CYS A 153 10.02 4.85 8.53
CA CYS A 153 9.50 4.46 7.22
C CYS A 153 8.80 3.10 7.23
N ALA A 154 9.33 2.13 8.00
CA ALA A 154 8.74 0.81 8.12
C ALA A 154 7.54 0.78 9.10
N ARG A 155 7.55 1.63 10.14
CA ARG A 155 6.45 1.69 11.11
C ARG A 155 6.26 3.05 11.73
N VAL A 156 5.10 3.64 11.46
CA VAL A 156 4.66 4.90 12.04
C VAL A 156 4.07 4.66 13.43
N TRP A 157 4.53 5.46 14.39
CA TRP A 157 3.99 5.53 15.75
C TRP A 157 3.35 6.89 15.98
N CYS A 158 2.16 6.88 16.57
CA CYS A 158 1.33 8.05 16.78
C CYS A 158 1.04 8.27 18.26
N LYS A 159 0.84 9.53 18.64
CA LYS A 159 0.56 9.96 20.00
C LYS A 159 -0.79 10.65 20.04
N ASP A 160 -1.69 10.12 20.86
CA ASP A 160 -2.89 10.83 21.30
C ASP A 160 -2.46 12.08 22.09
N ARG A 161 -2.82 13.26 21.57
CA ARG A 161 -2.46 14.56 22.18
C ARG A 161 -3.40 15.00 23.29
N THR A 162 -4.50 14.29 23.51
CA THR A 162 -5.40 14.51 24.66
C THR A 162 -4.88 13.83 25.92
N LYS A 163 -4.04 12.79 25.74
CA LYS A 163 -3.40 12.03 26.82
C LYS A 163 -2.10 12.70 27.31
N ARG A 164 -1.67 12.33 28.53
CA ARG A 164 -0.40 12.80 29.12
C ARG A 164 0.78 12.38 28.25
N ARG A 165 1.87 13.17 28.28
CA ARG A 165 3.11 12.85 27.55
C ARG A 165 3.72 11.49 27.91
N SER A 166 3.54 11.04 29.16
CA SER A 166 4.03 9.75 29.66
C SER A 166 3.29 8.53 29.11
N GLU A 167 2.05 8.70 28.60
CA GLU A 167 1.32 7.58 28.00
C GLU A 167 2.06 7.03 26.77
N PRO A 168 1.98 5.73 26.48
CA PRO A 168 2.67 5.15 25.33
C PRO A 168 2.16 5.72 24.01
N CYS A 169 3.01 5.66 22.99
CA CYS A 169 2.58 5.84 21.61
C CYS A 169 1.88 4.58 21.08
N GLU A 170 1.00 4.75 20.11
CA GLU A 170 0.14 3.73 19.52
C GLU A 170 0.53 3.52 18.05
N THR A 171 0.35 2.31 17.54
CA THR A 171 0.58 1.95 16.12
C THR A 171 -0.43 0.89 15.69
N LYS A 172 -0.59 0.67 14.38
CA LYS A 172 -1.39 -0.44 13.85
C LYS A 172 -0.47 -1.58 13.44
N THR A 173 -1.02 -2.80 13.31
CA THR A 173 -0.28 -3.99 12.86
C THR A 173 0.50 -3.70 11.57
N TYR A 174 -0.16 -3.11 10.59
CA TYR A 174 0.44 -2.66 9.34
C TYR A 174 0.26 -1.15 9.21
N PHE A 175 1.35 -0.39 9.38
CA PHE A 175 1.31 1.07 9.25
C PHE A 175 2.66 1.66 8.81
N PRO A 176 3.10 1.39 7.57
CA PRO A 176 4.27 2.04 6.99
C PRO A 176 4.00 3.52 6.74
N ALA A 177 5.07 4.31 6.66
CA ALA A 177 4.97 5.66 6.13
C ALA A 177 4.72 5.59 4.63
N LEU A 178 3.94 6.53 4.10
CA LEU A 178 3.76 6.64 2.65
C LEU A 178 5.08 7.01 1.95
N ASP A 179 5.26 6.55 0.71
CA ASP A 179 6.42 6.93 -0.10
C ASP A 179 6.49 8.46 -0.27
N GLY A 180 7.68 9.02 -0.12
CA GLY A 180 8.02 10.44 -0.06
C GLY A 180 7.71 11.13 1.27
N THR A 181 7.30 10.40 2.30
CA THR A 181 7.13 11.00 3.63
C THR A 181 8.48 11.48 4.17
N GLU A 182 8.56 12.77 4.57
CA GLU A 182 9.73 13.29 5.25
C GLU A 182 9.92 12.60 6.61
N CYS A 183 11.08 11.95 6.78
CA CYS A 183 11.44 11.20 7.99
C CYS A 183 12.63 11.79 8.75
N GLY A 184 13.20 12.87 8.23
CA GLY A 184 14.28 13.62 8.85
C GLY A 184 14.84 14.66 7.90
N ARG A 185 15.82 15.44 8.38
CA ARG A 185 16.44 16.48 7.57
C ARG A 185 17.06 15.88 6.30
N SER A 186 16.55 16.30 5.14
CA SER A 186 16.96 15.79 3.82
C SER A 186 16.80 14.28 3.68
N LYS A 187 15.78 13.69 4.32
CA LYS A 187 15.49 12.25 4.27
C LYS A 187 14.02 12.00 3.99
N VAL A 188 13.75 11.03 3.12
CA VAL A 188 12.40 10.60 2.74
C VAL A 188 12.27 9.09 2.82
N CYS A 189 11.04 8.62 3.06
CA CYS A 189 10.70 7.21 2.99
C CYS A 189 10.42 6.78 1.56
N ILE A 190 11.09 5.76 1.05
CA ILE A 190 10.80 5.15 -0.25
C ILE A 190 10.95 3.64 -0.11
N TYR A 191 9.92 2.87 -0.46
CA TYR A 191 9.89 1.41 -0.29
C TYR A 191 10.24 0.98 1.16
N ASP A 192 9.73 1.68 2.16
CA ASP A 192 10.04 1.53 3.61
C ASP A 192 11.48 1.83 4.04
N LEU A 193 12.32 2.33 3.12
CA LEU A 193 13.70 2.70 3.41
C LEU A 193 13.83 4.20 3.58
N ILE A 194 14.71 4.63 4.48
CA ILE A 194 15.22 6.00 4.49
C ILE A 194 16.16 6.20 3.31
N LEU A 195 15.82 7.14 2.43
CA LEU A 195 16.71 7.66 1.40
C LEU A 195 17.09 9.11 1.70
N PHE A 196 18.33 9.48 1.39
CA PHE A 196 18.79 10.86 1.46
C PHE A 196 18.42 11.60 0.18
N ILE A 197 17.86 12.79 0.33
CA ILE A 197 17.71 13.74 -0.78
C ILE A 197 19.10 14.32 -1.05
N ILE A 198 19.68 13.98 -2.19
CA ILE A 198 20.87 14.67 -2.70
C ILE A 198 20.35 15.94 -3.39
N PRO A 199 20.65 17.14 -2.88
CA PRO A 199 20.25 18.37 -3.57
C PRO A 199 20.93 18.36 -4.94
N GLU A 200 20.15 18.56 -6.01
CA GLU A 200 20.72 18.81 -7.32
C GLU A 200 21.59 20.07 -7.21
N THR A 201 22.89 19.92 -7.44
CA THR A 201 23.78 21.06 -7.56
C THR A 201 23.38 21.79 -8.82
N GLU A 202 22.86 23.02 -8.68
CA GLU A 202 22.72 23.95 -9.81
C GLU A 202 24.07 24.00 -10.55
N SER A 203 24.05 23.66 -11.83
CA SER A 203 25.22 23.69 -12.73
C SER A 203 25.32 25.02 -13.45
#